data_AF-A0AAV9AZF9-F1
#
_entry.id   AF-A0AAV9AZF9-F1
#
_cell.length_a   1.000
_cell.length_b   1.000
_cell.length_c   1.000
_cell.angle_alpha   90.00
_cell.angle_beta   90.00
_cell.angle_gamma   90.00
#
_symmetry.space_group_name_H-M   'P 1'
#
loop_
_entity.id
_entity.type
_entity.pdbx_description
1 polymer ?
#
loop_
_entity_poly.entity_id
_entity_poly.type
_entity_poly.pdbx_seq_one_letter_code
_entity_poly.pdbx_strand_id
1 'polypeptide(L)' 'MGSVEIQRTTKRIRGGDPVGLGVRLRRYALLADDGVVKVLNLEEGGAFTMSSAEDMLAAL' A
#
# COMPACT_ATOMS: atom_id res chain seq x y z
N MET A 1 -20.72 8.47 -0.76
CA MET A 1 -19.98 7.92 0.40
C MET A 1 -19.18 6.72 -0.10
N GLY A 2 -18.04 6.97 -0.73
CA GLY A 2 -17.24 5.92 -1.40
C GLY A 2 -16.42 5.17 -0.37
N SER A 3 -16.72 3.89 -0.15
CA SER A 3 -15.91 3.02 0.68
C SER A 3 -14.56 2.77 0.01
N VAL A 4 -13.46 3.18 0.63
CA VAL A 4 -12.11 2.88 0.14
C VAL A 4 -11.79 1.42 0.46
N GLU A 5 -12.07 0.50 -0.47
CA GLU A 5 -11.76 -0.93 -0.33
C GLU A 5 -10.31 -1.21 -0.76
N ILE A 6 -9.35 -0.86 0.11
CA ILE A 6 -7.89 -0.94 -0.17
C ILE A 6 -7.44 -2.40 -0.43
N GLN A 7 -8.11 -3.38 0.17
CA GLN A 7 -7.71 -4.79 0.15
C GLN A 7 -7.89 -5.48 -1.22
N ARG A 8 -8.72 -4.93 -2.12
CA ARG A 8 -8.96 -5.50 -3.47
C ARG A 8 -8.17 -4.82 -4.57
N THR A 9 -7.85 -3.53 -4.40
CA THR A 9 -7.08 -2.73 -5.37
C THR A 9 -5.58 -2.86 -5.17
N THR A 10 -5.09 -3.06 -3.94
CA THR A 10 -3.69 -3.37 -3.70
C THR A 10 -3.44 -4.85 -3.99
N LYS A 11 -3.00 -5.12 -5.22
CA LYS A 11 -2.71 -6.46 -5.78
C LYS A 11 -2.05 -7.37 -4.73
N ARG A 12 -2.80 -8.40 -4.30
CA ARG A 12 -2.33 -9.44 -3.36
C ARG A 12 -1.09 -10.13 -3.92
N ILE A 13 -0.09 -10.34 -3.09
CA ILE A 13 1.07 -11.15 -3.47
C ILE A 13 0.63 -12.62 -3.48
N ARG A 14 0.60 -13.24 -4.66
CA ARG A 14 0.57 -14.69 -4.84
C ARG A 14 1.89 -15.07 -5.53
N GLY A 15 2.82 -15.66 -4.79
CA GLY A 15 3.97 -16.34 -5.37
C GLY A 15 5.34 -15.65 -5.25
N GLY A 16 5.63 -14.95 -4.15
CA GLY A 16 6.97 -14.43 -3.87
C GLY A 16 7.46 -14.59 -2.42
N ASP A 17 6.64 -15.12 -1.52
CA ASP A 17 6.96 -15.21 -0.10
C ASP A 17 7.69 -16.52 0.25
N PRO A 18 8.66 -16.49 1.19
CA PRO A 18 9.17 -17.72 1.81
C PRO A 18 7.99 -18.54 2.34
N VAL A 19 8.05 -19.85 2.09
CA VAL A 19 6.99 -20.83 2.38
C VAL A 19 6.43 -20.60 3.79
N GLY A 20 5.14 -20.31 3.92
CA GLY A 20 4.42 -20.27 5.22
C GLY A 20 3.75 -18.95 5.62
N LEU A 21 3.81 -17.89 4.80
CA LEU A 21 3.31 -16.56 5.19
C LEU A 21 1.85 -16.25 4.77
N GLY A 22 1.25 -17.10 3.94
CA GLY A 22 -0.13 -16.93 3.46
C GLY A 22 -0.28 -15.77 2.47
N VAL A 23 -1.51 -15.33 2.24
CA VAL A 23 -1.80 -14.19 1.35
C VAL A 23 -1.70 -12.89 2.13
N ARG A 24 -0.82 -11.99 1.68
CA ARG A 24 -0.60 -10.70 2.33
C ARG A 24 -0.82 -9.54 1.36
N LEU A 25 -1.00 -8.36 1.94
CA LEU A 25 -0.91 -7.11 1.21
C LEU A 25 0.55 -6.79 0.92
N ARG A 26 0.79 -6.07 -0.17
CA ARG A 26 2.08 -5.40 -0.39
C ARG A 26 2.24 -4.27 0.60
N ARG A 27 3.48 -3.83 0.85
CA ARG A 27 3.76 -2.63 1.65
C ARG A 27 3.28 -1.39 0.88
N TYR A 28 2.61 -0.46 1.54
CA TYR A 28 2.17 0.79 0.94
C TYR A 28 2.03 1.90 1.99
N ALA A 29 1.97 3.14 1.53
CA ALA A 29 1.54 4.31 2.29
C ALA A 29 0.49 5.10 1.49
N LEU A 30 -0.44 5.77 2.17
CA LEU A 30 -1.60 6.41 1.54
C LEU A 30 -1.99 7.69 2.27
N LEU A 31 -2.21 8.77 1.52
CA LEU A 31 -2.87 9.99 1.99
C LEU A 31 -4.30 10.00 1.47
N ALA A 32 -5.26 10.07 2.38
CA ALA A 32 -6.67 10.22 2.05
C ALA A 32 -7.28 11.38 2.83
N ASP A 33 -8.21 12.07 2.20
CA ASP A 33 -8.91 13.22 2.74
C ASP A 33 -10.36 13.19 2.26
N ASP A 34 -11.32 13.34 3.18
CA ASP A 34 -12.75 13.20 2.96
C ASP A 34 -13.16 11.93 2.15
N GLY A 35 -12.48 10.82 2.41
CA GLY A 35 -12.73 9.54 1.75
C GLY A 35 -12.21 9.46 0.31
N VAL A 36 -11.43 10.45 -0.15
CA VAL A 36 -10.74 10.45 -1.44
C VAL A 36 -9.26 10.16 -1.24
N VAL A 37 -8.73 9.20 -2.00
CA VAL A 37 -7.29 8.90 -2.02
C VAL A 37 -6.57 9.95 -2.85
N LYS A 38 -5.65 10.70 -2.23
CA LYS A 38 -4.83 11.72 -2.88
C LYS A 38 -3.45 11.21 -3.28
N VAL A 39 -2.86 10.33 -2.45
CA VAL A 39 -1.55 9.71 -2.69
C VAL A 39 -1.63 8.23 -2.36
N LEU A 40 -1.03 7.38 -3.19
CA LEU A 40 -0.87 5.95 -2.95
C LEU A 40 0.53 5.52 -3.41
N ASN A 41 1.42 5.30 -2.44
CA ASN A 41 2.77 4.79 -2.67
C ASN A 41 2.77 3.29 -2.41
N LEU A 42 2.80 2.48 -3.47
CA LEU A 42 2.65 1.03 -3.40
C LEU A 42 3.93 0.33 -3.78
N GLU A 43 4.56 -0.35 -2.82
CA GLU A 43 5.85 -1.00 -3.01
C GLU A 43 5.75 -2.24 -3.91
N GLU A 44 6.83 -2.49 -4.63
CA GLU A 44 7.08 -3.79 -5.25
C GLU A 44 7.46 -4.84 -4.20
N GLY A 45 7.37 -6.12 -4.55
CA GLY A 45 7.57 -7.22 -3.60
C GLY A 45 8.90 -7.13 -2.84
N GLY A 46 8.83 -7.02 -1.51
CA GLY A 46 10.01 -6.91 -0.64
C GLY A 46 10.68 -5.53 -0.59
N ALA A 47 10.20 -4.55 -1.37
CA ALA A 47 10.77 -3.21 -1.41
C ALA A 47 10.30 -2.30 -0.25
N PHE A 48 11.08 -1.24 -0.02
CA PHE A 48 10.79 -0.15 0.90
C PHE A 48 11.51 1.11 0.42
N THR A 49 10.87 1.85 -0.48
CA THR A 49 11.50 2.94 -1.25
C THR A 49 10.67 4.22 -1.31
N MET A 50 9.36 4.14 -1.09
CA MET A 50 8.42 5.25 -1.20
C MET A 50 7.31 5.22 -0.13
N SER A 51 7.35 4.27 0.79
CA SER A 51 6.37 4.14 1.88
C SER A 51 6.91 4.59 3.23
N SER A 52 7.94 5.44 3.28
CA SER A 52 8.48 5.98 4.54
C SER A 52 7.62 7.13 5.10
N ALA A 53 7.86 7.51 6.36
CA ALA A 53 7.17 8.65 6.94
C ALA A 53 7.63 9.97 6.30
N GLU A 54 8.90 10.04 5.94
CA GLU A 54 9.52 11.16 5.24
C GLU A 54 8.88 11.36 3.84
N ASP A 55 8.65 10.28 3.10
CA ASP A 55 7.95 10.33 1.80
C ASP A 55 6.53 10.88 1.96
N MET A 56 5.84 10.50 3.04
CA MET A 56 4.48 10.98 3.30
C MET A 56 4.45 12.43 3.77
N LEU A 57 5.45 12.86 4.55
CA LEU A 57 5.58 14.25 4.97
C LEU A 57 5.86 15.17 3.77
N ALA A 58 6.67 14.71 2.81
CA ALA A 58 6.91 15.42 1.56
C ALA A 58 5.67 15.51 0.65
N ALA A 59 4.64 14.69 0.91
CA ALA A 59 3.41 14.61 0.13
C ALA A 59 2.21 15.35 0.76
N LEU A 60 2.38 15.99 1.92
CA LEU A 60 1.41 16.92 2.53
C LEU A 60 1.46 18.28 1.83
#